data_AF-A0A952PM61-F1
#
_entry.id   AF-A0A952PM61-F1
#
_cell.length_a   1.000
_cell.length_b   1.000
_cell.length_c   1.000
_cell.angle_alpha   90.00
_cell.angle_beta   90.00
_cell.angle_gamma   90.00
#
_symmetry.space_group_name_H-M   'P 1'
#
loop_
_entity.id
_entity.type
_entity.pdbx_description
1 polymer ?
#
loop_
_entity_poly.entity_id
_entity_poly.type
_entity_poly.pdbx_seq_one_letter_code
_entity_poly.pdbx_strand_id
1 'polypeptide(L)'
;MKPSFCPPVLQAATVLSRSIYVSLPRMNKRRLLGLMLAAMLWAPAQAETLLTEGIEFYKAGQYSKARQFFEYIIKKEPTCWQAHYELANTYMKMNEPALAKEQYAQTLNNNSDGKIAKICGQMIAFIDHSSGLKPYEGSQQPTLVPARTPDPAVSSTGHVEFKHRIYIVPPKFNHPAVGEATIETVTNIVDRLPPNIYEILDKGGATINIAPNITDKWPDMLNGKLDADGLHLAQDIARCYDRDVYIYERKLIPNSTQLSDEVWDAASTTNVLVHEMGHAVDYCSGVFTKSADFLDMYQKEVDKMPAEVKERLWYYTKPGFTGAKEAFAETFAGLMGAHGKDTDVVRENFPVLREWVRDRFKI
;
A
#
# COMPACT_ATOMS: atom_id res chain seq x y z
N MET A 1 9.23 1.41 30.82
CA MET A 1 7.91 1.28 31.47
C MET A 1 7.15 0.18 30.77
N LYS A 2 6.73 -0.88 31.48
CA LYS A 2 5.89 -1.93 30.90
C LYS A 2 4.52 -1.31 30.54
N PRO A 3 3.97 -1.53 29.34
CA PRO A 3 2.61 -1.08 29.03
C PRO A 3 1.64 -1.74 30.00
N SER A 4 0.75 -0.96 30.61
CA SER A 4 -0.27 -1.47 31.52
C SER A 4 -1.23 -2.37 30.75
N PHE A 5 -1.32 -3.62 31.18
CA PHE A 5 -2.36 -4.54 30.74
C PHE A 5 -3.74 -4.05 31.21
N CYS A 6 -4.77 -4.44 30.44
CA CYS A 6 -6.19 -4.11 30.65
C CYS A 6 -6.54 -3.99 32.14
N PRO A 7 -7.10 -2.86 32.63
CA PRO A 7 -7.60 -2.82 34.00
C PRO A 7 -8.76 -3.81 34.12
N PRO A 8 -8.73 -4.77 35.08
CA PRO A 8 -9.86 -5.65 35.28
C PRO A 8 -11.07 -4.81 35.67
N VAL A 9 -12.22 -5.21 35.10
CA VAL A 9 -13.57 -4.65 35.26
C VAL A 9 -13.83 -4.11 36.67
N LEU A 10 -13.46 -2.85 36.93
CA LEU A 10 -13.79 -2.18 38.19
C LEU A 10 -15.17 -1.49 38.14
N GLN A 11 -15.82 -1.41 36.98
CA GLN A 11 -17.10 -0.71 36.82
C GLN A 11 -18.34 -1.61 36.73
N ALA A 12 -18.21 -2.93 36.54
CA ALA A 12 -19.39 -3.82 36.57
C ALA A 12 -19.70 -4.38 37.98
N ALA A 13 -18.77 -4.27 38.93
CA ALA A 13 -18.94 -4.78 40.29
C ALA A 13 -19.96 -3.97 41.14
N THR A 14 -20.24 -2.71 40.77
CA THR A 14 -21.23 -1.87 41.46
C THR A 14 -22.67 -2.26 41.15
N VAL A 15 -22.95 -2.90 40.01
CA VAL A 15 -24.32 -3.28 39.62
C VAL A 15 -24.65 -4.73 40.01
N LEU A 16 -23.68 -5.66 39.92
CA LEU A 16 -23.91 -7.07 40.28
C LEU A 16 -23.91 -7.34 41.79
N SER A 17 -23.36 -6.45 42.62
CA SER A 17 -23.40 -6.58 44.08
C SER A 17 -24.82 -6.41 44.68
N ARG A 18 -25.76 -5.81 43.94
CA ARG A 18 -27.15 -5.64 44.40
C ARG A 18 -28.08 -6.84 44.09
N SER A 19 -27.77 -7.68 43.11
CA SER A 19 -28.66 -8.80 42.71
C SER A 19 -28.23 -10.20 43.17
N ILE A 20 -27.02 -10.39 43.70
CA ILE A 20 -26.53 -11.73 44.14
C ILE A 20 -26.73 -11.95 45.66
N TYR A 21 -27.39 -11.01 46.37
CA TYR A 21 -27.65 -11.17 47.80
C TYR A 21 -28.81 -12.13 48.15
N VAL A 22 -29.51 -12.65 47.14
CA VAL A 22 -30.66 -13.52 47.34
C VAL A 22 -30.34 -14.91 46.83
N SER A 23 -30.01 -15.79 47.78
CA SER A 23 -30.08 -17.26 47.68
C SER A 23 -28.85 -18.02 47.17
N LEU A 24 -27.79 -18.09 47.99
CA LEU A 24 -26.86 -19.23 48.01
C LEU A 24 -26.62 -19.70 49.46
N PRO A 25 -26.55 -21.02 49.72
CA PRO A 25 -26.41 -21.59 51.06
C PRO A 25 -25.08 -21.24 51.72
N ARG A 26 -25.06 -21.20 53.06
CA ARG A 26 -23.98 -20.72 53.97
C ARG A 26 -22.57 -21.23 53.60
N MET A 27 -21.92 -20.62 52.62
CA MET A 27 -20.47 -20.69 52.46
C MET A 27 -19.81 -19.69 53.41
N ASN A 28 -18.79 -20.14 54.15
CA ASN A 28 -18.04 -19.30 55.07
C ASN A 28 -17.43 -18.11 54.30
N LYS A 29 -17.66 -16.87 54.77
CA LYS A 29 -17.28 -15.62 54.06
C LYS A 29 -15.81 -15.60 53.64
N ARG A 30 -14.92 -16.23 54.43
CA ARG A 30 -13.48 -16.38 54.10
C ARG A 30 -13.21 -17.31 52.92
N ARG A 31 -13.98 -18.37 52.74
CA ARG A 31 -13.87 -19.29 51.59
C ARG A 31 -14.47 -18.67 50.33
N LEU A 32 -15.57 -17.94 50.44
CA LEU A 32 -16.16 -17.21 49.31
C LEU A 32 -15.22 -16.09 48.84
N LEU A 33 -14.63 -15.33 49.78
CA LEU A 33 -13.62 -14.31 49.48
C LEU A 33 -12.34 -14.92 48.89
N GLY A 34 -11.89 -16.08 49.40
CA GLY A 34 -10.74 -16.81 48.86
C GLY A 34 -10.98 -17.35 47.44
N LEU A 35 -12.17 -17.89 47.15
CA LEU A 35 -12.56 -18.34 45.81
C LEU A 35 -12.76 -17.17 44.85
N MET A 36 -13.32 -16.05 45.30
CA MET A 36 -13.44 -14.83 44.50
C MET A 36 -12.07 -14.20 44.20
N LEU A 37 -11.16 -14.17 45.17
CA LEU A 37 -9.77 -13.71 44.97
C LEU A 37 -8.99 -14.64 44.04
N ALA A 38 -9.14 -15.95 44.18
CA ALA A 38 -8.53 -16.93 43.28
C ALA A 38 -9.08 -16.81 41.84
N ALA A 39 -10.40 -16.63 41.67
CA ALA A 39 -11.01 -16.39 40.37
C ALA A 39 -10.61 -15.02 39.77
N MET A 40 -10.44 -13.98 40.59
CA MET A 40 -9.93 -12.66 40.18
C MET A 40 -8.45 -12.69 39.75
N LEU A 41 -7.65 -13.58 40.33
CA LEU A 41 -6.22 -13.74 39.99
C LEU A 41 -5.97 -14.71 38.83
N TRP A 42 -6.89 -15.64 38.55
CA TRP A 42 -6.71 -16.67 37.52
C TRP A 42 -7.10 -16.20 36.10
N ALA A 43 -8.16 -15.39 35.97
CA ALA A 43 -8.65 -14.92 34.67
C ALA A 43 -7.64 -14.04 33.87
N PRO A 44 -6.99 -13.00 34.47
CA PRO A 44 -6.13 -12.09 33.71
C PRO A 44 -4.81 -12.75 33.24
N ALA A 45 -4.28 -13.71 34.00
CA ALA A 45 -3.04 -14.43 33.64
C ALA A 45 -3.22 -15.36 32.43
N GLN A 46 -4.43 -15.91 32.25
CA GLN A 46 -4.73 -16.79 31.13
C GLN A 46 -4.95 -16.03 29.82
N ALA A 47 -5.57 -14.85 29.87
CA ALA A 47 -5.76 -13.99 28.69
C ALA A 47 -4.43 -13.45 28.15
N GLU A 48 -3.49 -13.07 29.02
CA GLU A 48 -2.15 -12.59 28.62
C GLU A 48 -1.32 -13.70 27.95
N THR A 49 -1.41 -14.93 28.45
CA THR A 49 -0.72 -16.09 27.89
C THR A 49 -1.28 -16.43 26.49
N LEU A 50 -2.61 -16.47 26.35
CA LEU A 50 -3.27 -16.74 25.06
C LEU A 50 -3.04 -15.63 24.03
N LEU A 51 -2.99 -14.36 24.46
CA LEU A 51 -2.70 -13.23 23.58
C LEU A 51 -1.26 -13.35 23.03
N THR A 52 -0.32 -13.71 23.91
CA THR A 52 1.08 -13.91 23.53
C THR A 52 1.23 -15.07 22.53
N GLU A 53 0.57 -16.20 22.78
CA GLU A 53 0.55 -17.34 21.84
C GLU A 53 -0.06 -16.96 20.48
N GLY A 54 -1.17 -16.23 20.48
CA GLY A 54 -1.79 -15.70 19.26
C GLY A 54 -0.84 -14.80 18.47
N ILE A 55 -0.12 -13.91 19.16
CA ILE A 55 0.88 -13.01 18.54
C ILE A 55 2.06 -13.82 17.95
N GLU A 56 2.52 -14.87 18.61
CA GLU A 56 3.57 -15.73 18.07
C GLU A 56 3.11 -16.49 16.81
N PHE A 57 1.86 -16.99 16.78
CA PHE A 57 1.29 -17.54 15.55
C PHE A 57 1.17 -16.50 14.43
N TYR A 58 0.79 -15.26 14.78
CA TYR A 58 0.73 -14.15 13.82
C TYR A 58 2.10 -13.83 13.22
N LYS A 59 3.15 -13.74 14.06
CA LYS A 59 4.54 -13.52 13.60
C LYS A 59 5.06 -14.67 12.74
N ALA A 60 4.65 -15.91 13.05
CA ALA A 60 4.99 -17.09 12.26
C ALA A 60 4.20 -17.21 10.94
N GLY A 61 3.36 -16.22 10.59
CA GLY A 61 2.53 -16.23 9.38
C GLY A 61 1.33 -17.20 9.44
N GLN A 62 1.09 -17.85 10.58
CA GLN A 62 -0.01 -18.81 10.76
C GLN A 62 -1.30 -18.08 11.15
N TYR A 63 -1.80 -17.22 10.25
CA TYR A 63 -2.89 -16.30 10.54
C TYR A 63 -4.20 -16.98 10.92
N SER A 64 -4.53 -18.14 10.32
CA SER A 64 -5.73 -18.91 10.68
C SER A 64 -5.69 -19.45 12.12
N LYS A 65 -4.50 -19.73 12.67
CA LYS A 65 -4.35 -20.12 14.08
C LYS A 65 -4.40 -18.89 14.97
N ALA A 66 -3.66 -17.83 14.63
CA ALA A 66 -3.70 -16.56 15.37
C ALA A 66 -5.13 -16.04 15.55
N ARG A 67 -5.93 -16.09 14.48
CA ARG A 67 -7.37 -15.78 14.49
C ARG A 67 -8.13 -16.55 15.56
N GLN A 68 -7.96 -17.87 15.65
CA GLN A 68 -8.66 -18.71 16.64
C GLN A 68 -8.32 -18.30 18.07
N PHE A 69 -7.06 -17.96 18.35
CA PHE A 69 -6.64 -17.48 19.67
C PHE A 69 -7.31 -16.14 20.01
N PHE A 70 -7.30 -15.17 19.09
CA PHE A 70 -7.90 -13.87 19.34
C PHE A 70 -9.43 -13.92 19.42
N GLU A 71 -10.10 -14.70 18.57
CA GLU A 71 -11.54 -14.94 18.66
C GLU A 71 -11.93 -15.62 19.98
N TYR A 72 -11.11 -16.57 20.46
CA TYR A 72 -11.33 -17.19 21.76
C TYR A 72 -11.22 -16.17 22.90
N ILE A 73 -10.22 -15.29 22.88
CA ILE A 73 -10.06 -14.21 23.86
C ILE A 73 -11.27 -13.28 23.83
N ILE A 74 -11.69 -12.82 22.64
CA ILE A 74 -12.85 -11.92 22.49
C ILE A 74 -14.14 -12.60 22.97
N LYS A 75 -14.30 -13.91 22.75
CA LYS A 75 -15.46 -14.67 23.25
C LYS A 75 -15.51 -14.69 24.79
N LYS A 76 -14.37 -14.66 25.46
CA LYS A 76 -14.27 -14.65 26.93
C LYS A 76 -14.30 -13.23 27.49
N GLU A 77 -13.66 -12.30 26.80
CA GLU A 77 -13.50 -10.90 27.19
C GLU A 77 -13.80 -9.98 25.98
N PRO A 78 -15.09 -9.69 25.72
CA PRO A 78 -15.49 -8.88 24.56
C PRO A 78 -15.02 -7.43 24.56
N THR A 79 -14.42 -6.96 25.66
CA THR A 79 -13.89 -5.60 25.81
C THR A 79 -12.36 -5.54 25.71
N CYS A 80 -11.70 -6.66 25.42
CA CYS A 80 -10.24 -6.73 25.30
C CYS A 80 -9.77 -6.04 24.00
N TRP A 81 -9.46 -4.74 24.07
CA TRP A 81 -9.04 -3.97 22.90
C TRP A 81 -7.78 -4.55 22.24
N GLN A 82 -6.86 -5.16 23.00
CA GLN A 82 -5.67 -5.80 22.45
C GLN A 82 -6.03 -6.98 21.53
N ALA A 83 -6.98 -7.83 21.95
CA ALA A 83 -7.41 -8.96 21.14
C ALA A 83 -8.16 -8.50 19.88
N HIS A 84 -8.99 -7.46 19.99
CA HIS A 84 -9.62 -6.83 18.82
C HIS A 84 -8.58 -6.24 17.86
N TYR A 85 -7.55 -5.57 18.38
CA TYR A 85 -6.49 -4.98 17.56
C TYR A 85 -5.69 -6.05 16.80
N GLU A 86 -5.25 -7.10 17.49
CA GLU A 86 -4.46 -8.16 16.87
C GLU A 86 -5.31 -9.03 15.92
N LEU A 87 -6.59 -9.22 16.22
CA LEU A 87 -7.52 -9.85 15.28
C LEU A 87 -7.72 -8.99 14.02
N ALA A 88 -7.82 -7.67 14.16
CA ALA A 88 -7.90 -6.76 13.02
C ALA A 88 -6.66 -6.85 12.12
N ASN A 89 -5.46 -6.84 12.72
CA ASN A 89 -4.20 -7.03 12.00
C ASN A 89 -4.14 -8.40 11.31
N THR A 90 -4.63 -9.45 11.98
CA THR A 90 -4.72 -10.80 11.43
C THR A 90 -5.64 -10.85 10.21
N TYR A 91 -6.82 -10.21 10.28
CA TYR A 91 -7.73 -10.10 9.15
C TYR A 91 -7.13 -9.32 7.97
N MET A 92 -6.35 -8.27 8.22
CA MET A 92 -5.62 -7.56 7.17
C MET A 92 -4.62 -8.48 6.45
N LYS A 93 -3.92 -9.36 7.19
CA LYS A 93 -3.00 -10.34 6.60
C LYS A 93 -3.68 -11.48 5.88
N MET A 94 -4.93 -11.80 6.26
CA MET A 94 -5.77 -12.79 5.58
C MET A 94 -6.54 -12.22 4.38
N ASN A 95 -6.33 -10.94 4.04
CA ASN A 95 -7.06 -10.24 2.97
C ASN A 95 -8.58 -10.17 3.22
N GLU A 96 -8.99 -10.01 4.48
CA GLU A 96 -10.39 -9.87 4.93
C GLU A 96 -10.64 -8.46 5.52
N PRO A 97 -10.50 -7.37 4.73
CA PRO A 97 -10.47 -5.99 5.23
C PRO A 97 -11.80 -5.54 5.87
N ALA A 98 -12.95 -6.05 5.40
CA ALA A 98 -14.25 -5.73 5.99
C ALA A 98 -14.34 -6.18 7.47
N LEU A 99 -13.83 -7.38 7.77
CA LEU A 99 -13.76 -7.90 9.13
C LEU A 99 -12.69 -7.17 9.94
N ALA A 100 -11.55 -6.82 9.32
CA ALA A 100 -10.53 -6.02 9.98
C ALA A 100 -11.08 -4.66 10.44
N LYS A 101 -11.88 -3.98 9.61
CA LYS A 101 -12.50 -2.68 9.95
C LYS A 101 -13.37 -2.78 11.19
N GLU A 102 -14.21 -3.81 11.27
CA GLU A 102 -15.08 -4.04 12.42
C GLU A 102 -14.25 -4.19 13.70
N GLN A 103 -13.17 -4.97 13.65
CA GLN A 103 -12.31 -5.20 14.81
C GLN A 103 -11.48 -3.96 15.20
N TYR A 104 -11.02 -3.15 14.24
CA TYR A 104 -10.42 -1.85 14.54
C TYR A 104 -11.43 -0.90 15.19
N ALA A 105 -12.70 -0.90 14.76
CA ALA A 105 -13.74 -0.10 15.39
C ALA A 105 -14.03 -0.56 16.83
N GLN A 106 -14.05 -1.87 17.09
CA GLN A 106 -14.17 -2.41 18.45
C GLN A 106 -12.96 -2.05 19.33
N THR A 107 -11.76 -1.96 18.75
CA THR A 107 -10.56 -1.50 19.45
C THR A 107 -10.73 -0.05 19.93
N LEU A 108 -11.26 0.83 19.08
CA LEU A 108 -11.55 2.23 19.41
C LEU A 108 -12.63 2.37 20.49
N ASN A 109 -13.71 1.58 20.39
CA ASN A 109 -14.83 1.63 21.34
C ASN A 109 -14.44 1.16 22.74
N ASN A 110 -13.43 0.29 22.86
CA ASN A 110 -12.99 -0.31 24.11
C ASN A 110 -11.83 0.44 24.79
N ASN A 111 -11.68 1.75 24.53
CA ASN A 111 -10.71 2.64 25.18
C ASN A 111 -9.24 2.17 25.05
N SER A 112 -8.81 1.89 23.82
CA SER A 112 -7.39 1.61 23.52
C SER A 112 -6.48 2.81 23.80
N ASP A 113 -5.18 2.56 24.02
CA ASP A 113 -4.15 3.59 24.14
C ASP A 113 -4.22 4.62 22.99
N GLY A 114 -3.92 5.91 23.27
CA GLY A 114 -4.05 6.98 22.27
C GLY A 114 -3.23 6.76 20.99
N LYS A 115 -2.08 6.07 21.06
CA LYS A 115 -1.30 5.71 19.87
C LYS A 115 -2.01 4.61 19.07
N ILE A 116 -2.53 3.59 19.75
CA ILE A 116 -3.29 2.50 19.12
C ILE A 116 -4.58 3.04 18.51
N ALA A 117 -5.27 3.96 19.19
CA ALA A 117 -6.47 4.59 18.66
C ALA A 117 -6.18 5.37 17.37
N LYS A 118 -5.07 6.11 17.32
CA LYS A 118 -4.63 6.79 16.10
C LYS A 118 -4.36 5.79 14.96
N ILE A 119 -3.66 4.71 15.24
CA ILE A 119 -3.36 3.65 14.25
C ILE A 119 -4.66 3.01 13.74
N CYS A 120 -5.58 2.66 14.63
CA CYS A 120 -6.87 2.07 14.24
C CYS A 120 -7.68 3.02 13.36
N GLY A 121 -7.73 4.31 13.69
CA GLY A 121 -8.39 5.33 12.86
C GLY A 121 -7.76 5.44 11.47
N GLN A 122 -6.44 5.39 11.37
CA GLN A 122 -5.73 5.39 10.08
C GLN A 122 -6.02 4.11 9.28
N MET A 123 -6.04 2.94 9.93
CA MET A 123 -6.32 1.67 9.29
C MET A 123 -7.78 1.55 8.83
N ILE A 124 -8.74 2.05 9.61
CA ILE A 124 -10.14 2.16 9.17
C ILE A 124 -10.26 3.09 7.96
N ALA A 125 -9.60 4.25 7.99
CA ALA A 125 -9.59 5.17 6.86
C ALA A 125 -8.93 4.57 5.60
N PHE A 126 -7.87 3.76 5.77
CA PHE A 126 -7.24 3.00 4.70
C PHE A 126 -8.16 1.90 4.16
N ILE A 127 -8.83 1.15 5.03
CA ILE A 127 -9.81 0.13 4.63
C ILE A 127 -10.97 0.78 3.90
N ASP A 128 -11.55 1.87 4.41
CA ASP A 128 -12.66 2.57 3.75
C ASP A 128 -12.26 3.14 2.39
N HIS A 129 -11.01 3.57 2.26
CA HIS A 129 -10.47 3.99 0.97
C HIS A 129 -10.25 2.80 0.03
N SER A 130 -9.71 1.67 0.54
CA SER A 130 -9.40 0.47 -0.25
C SER A 130 -10.59 -0.47 -0.51
N SER A 131 -11.66 -0.38 0.27
CA SER A 131 -12.95 -1.06 0.05
C SER A 131 -13.95 -0.18 -0.71
N GLY A 132 -13.71 1.14 -0.76
CA GLY A 132 -14.23 2.03 -1.80
C GLY A 132 -13.55 1.83 -3.16
N LEU A 133 -12.34 1.30 -3.18
CA LEU A 133 -11.73 0.71 -4.38
C LEU A 133 -12.34 -0.68 -4.59
N LYS A 134 -13.42 -0.76 -5.38
CA LYS A 134 -13.75 -2.03 -6.02
C LYS A 134 -12.50 -2.51 -6.78
N PRO A 135 -12.19 -3.82 -6.83
CA PRO A 135 -11.50 -4.34 -8.00
C PRO A 135 -12.25 -3.75 -9.19
N TYR A 136 -11.54 -3.10 -10.13
CA TYR A 136 -12.18 -2.68 -11.38
C TYR A 136 -12.51 -3.95 -12.17
N GLU A 137 -13.55 -4.65 -11.74
CA GLU A 137 -14.29 -5.67 -12.44
C GLU A 137 -15.60 -4.99 -12.84
N GLY A 138 -15.66 -4.52 -14.09
CA GLY A 138 -16.94 -4.19 -14.72
C GLY A 138 -17.28 -2.72 -14.93
N SER A 139 -16.34 -1.83 -15.25
CA SER A 139 -16.72 -0.80 -16.24
C SER A 139 -16.17 -1.23 -17.59
N GLN A 140 -17.02 -1.10 -18.62
CA GLN A 140 -16.57 -1.18 -20.00
C GLN A 140 -15.23 -0.44 -20.08
N GLN A 141 -14.15 -1.16 -20.40
CA GLN A 141 -12.89 -0.50 -20.64
C GLN A 141 -13.21 0.61 -21.66
N PRO A 142 -12.81 1.86 -21.41
CA PRO A 142 -12.81 2.85 -22.48
C PRO A 142 -12.20 2.17 -23.70
N THR A 143 -12.80 2.32 -24.88
CA THR A 143 -12.19 1.82 -26.11
C THR A 143 -10.85 2.52 -26.28
N LEU A 144 -9.80 1.87 -25.77
CA LEU A 144 -8.44 2.33 -25.82
C LEU A 144 -8.01 2.30 -27.28
N VAL A 145 -7.56 3.45 -27.78
CA VAL A 145 -7.06 3.53 -29.15
C VAL A 145 -5.57 3.21 -29.09
N PRO A 146 -5.08 2.16 -29.79
CA PRO A 146 -3.65 1.91 -29.86
C PRO A 146 -2.95 3.12 -30.46
N ALA A 147 -1.87 3.59 -29.82
CA ALA A 147 -1.05 4.69 -30.33
C ALA A 147 -0.35 4.31 -31.65
N ARG A 148 -0.17 3.01 -31.89
CA ARG A 148 0.44 2.44 -33.09
C ARG A 148 -0.36 1.20 -33.48
N THR A 149 -0.76 1.08 -34.75
CA THR A 149 -1.36 -0.14 -35.26
C THR A 149 -0.27 -1.17 -35.58
N PRO A 150 -0.41 -2.44 -35.16
CA PRO A 150 0.49 -3.51 -35.58
C PRO A 150 0.45 -3.66 -37.10
N ASP A 151 1.58 -4.04 -37.71
CA ASP A 151 1.59 -4.50 -39.09
C ASP A 151 0.67 -5.74 -39.21
N PRO A 152 -0.32 -5.75 -40.14
CA PRO A 152 -1.21 -6.89 -40.34
C PRO A 152 -0.49 -8.24 -40.49
N ALA A 153 0.75 -8.25 -40.98
CA ALA A 153 1.55 -9.46 -41.15
C ALA A 153 2.03 -10.10 -39.83
N VAL A 154 2.21 -9.30 -38.77
CA VAL A 154 2.76 -9.73 -37.46
C VAL A 154 1.68 -10.32 -36.54
N SER A 155 0.40 -10.04 -36.82
CA SER A 155 -0.79 -10.45 -36.05
C SER A 155 -1.06 -11.97 -36.01
N SER A 156 -0.33 -12.77 -36.80
CA SER A 156 -0.57 -14.22 -36.96
C SER A 156 -0.15 -15.09 -35.77
N THR A 157 0.59 -14.53 -34.79
CA THR A 157 1.12 -15.29 -33.63
C THR A 157 0.27 -15.15 -32.36
N GLY A 158 -0.74 -14.28 -32.35
CA GLY A 158 -1.56 -13.99 -31.16
C GLY A 158 -0.84 -13.20 -30.05
N HIS A 159 0.48 -12.98 -30.16
CA HIS A 159 1.25 -12.12 -29.28
C HIS A 159 1.26 -10.68 -29.80
N VAL A 160 0.99 -9.72 -28.92
CA VAL A 160 1.08 -8.29 -29.24
C VAL A 160 2.29 -7.73 -28.50
N GLU A 161 3.32 -7.33 -29.26
CA GLU A 161 4.54 -6.76 -28.69
C GLU A 161 4.27 -5.50 -27.84
N PHE A 162 5.12 -5.25 -26.84
CA PHE A 162 5.01 -4.13 -25.91
C PHE A 162 4.90 -2.76 -26.60
N LYS A 163 5.67 -2.52 -27.67
CA LYS A 163 5.59 -1.27 -28.46
C LYS A 163 4.22 -1.01 -29.10
N HIS A 164 3.35 -2.03 -29.19
CA HIS A 164 1.98 -1.94 -29.68
C HIS A 164 0.93 -1.94 -28.56
N ARG A 165 1.36 -2.05 -27.29
CA ARG A 165 0.51 -1.99 -26.08
C ARG A 165 0.61 -0.62 -25.39
N ILE A 166 0.71 0.41 -26.23
CA ILE A 166 0.65 1.82 -25.88
C ILE A 166 -0.73 2.32 -26.29
N TYR A 167 -1.50 2.82 -25.35
CA TYR A 167 -2.93 3.12 -25.52
C TYR A 167 -3.22 4.59 -25.20
N ILE A 168 -4.05 5.22 -26.02
CA ILE A 168 -4.55 6.56 -25.79
C ILE A 168 -5.94 6.46 -25.15
N VAL A 169 -6.09 7.08 -23.99
CA VAL A 169 -7.36 7.20 -23.28
C VAL A 169 -8.16 8.36 -23.89
N PRO A 170 -9.39 8.13 -24.37
CA PRO A 170 -10.23 9.20 -24.91
C PRO A 170 -10.54 10.27 -23.86
N PRO A 171 -10.58 11.56 -24.24
CA PRO A 171 -10.91 12.63 -23.31
C PRO A 171 -12.35 12.54 -22.82
N LYS A 172 -12.57 12.96 -21.57
CA LYS A 172 -13.87 13.23 -20.94
C LYS A 172 -13.96 14.70 -20.55
N PHE A 173 -15.11 15.13 -20.04
CA PHE A 173 -15.31 16.50 -19.51
C PHE A 173 -14.92 17.62 -20.48
N ASN A 174 -14.96 17.35 -21.79
CA ASN A 174 -14.51 18.26 -22.83
C ASN A 174 -13.02 18.65 -22.71
N HIS A 175 -12.20 17.77 -22.13
CA HIS A 175 -10.74 17.91 -22.11
C HIS A 175 -10.16 17.85 -23.54
N PRO A 176 -9.01 18.51 -23.77
CA PRO A 176 -8.23 18.28 -24.98
C PRO A 176 -7.85 16.80 -25.12
N ALA A 177 -7.80 16.29 -26.35
CA ALA A 177 -7.14 15.03 -26.61
C ALA A 177 -5.64 15.15 -26.30
N VAL A 178 -5.00 14.02 -25.99
CA VAL A 178 -3.54 13.95 -25.80
C VAL A 178 -2.84 14.46 -27.08
N GLY A 179 -1.86 15.34 -26.92
CA GLY A 179 -1.08 15.88 -28.01
C GLY A 179 -0.06 14.89 -28.58
N GLU A 180 0.18 15.00 -29.89
CA GLU A 180 1.16 14.17 -30.62
C GLU A 180 2.56 14.21 -30.00
N ALA A 181 3.00 15.35 -29.46
CA ALA A 181 4.33 15.48 -28.85
C ALA A 181 4.51 14.55 -27.62
N THR A 182 3.48 14.38 -26.81
CA THR A 182 3.48 13.46 -25.67
C THR A 182 3.53 12.02 -26.14
N ILE A 183 2.72 11.68 -27.16
CA ILE A 183 2.70 10.35 -27.78
C ILE A 183 4.07 10.01 -28.38
N GLU A 184 4.66 10.93 -29.15
CA GLU A 184 5.98 10.77 -29.75
C GLU A 184 7.06 10.57 -28.67
N THR A 185 7.05 11.38 -27.61
CA THR A 185 8.00 11.24 -26.49
C THR A 185 7.92 9.86 -25.85
N VAL A 186 6.72 9.43 -25.45
CA VAL A 186 6.49 8.12 -24.81
C VAL A 186 6.93 6.99 -25.73
N THR A 187 6.55 7.05 -27.00
CA THR A 187 6.81 5.96 -27.93
C THR A 187 8.30 5.88 -28.34
N ASN A 188 9.00 7.01 -28.45
CA ASN A 188 10.45 7.06 -28.65
C ASN A 188 11.24 6.48 -27.48
N ILE A 189 10.75 6.62 -26.24
CA ILE A 189 11.36 6.00 -25.06
C ILE A 189 11.25 4.47 -25.17
N VAL A 190 10.07 3.96 -25.53
CA VAL A 190 9.85 2.52 -25.71
C VAL A 190 10.75 1.92 -26.79
N ASP A 191 10.93 2.63 -27.91
CA ASP A 191 11.77 2.18 -29.03
C ASP A 191 13.27 2.13 -28.67
N ARG A 192 13.70 2.84 -27.62
CA ARG A 192 15.10 2.94 -27.18
C ARG A 192 15.42 2.10 -25.95
N LEU A 193 14.46 1.33 -25.44
CA LEU A 193 14.71 0.48 -24.27
C LEU A 193 15.82 -0.55 -24.57
N PRO A 194 16.69 -0.84 -23.58
CA PRO A 194 17.58 -1.98 -23.66
C PRO A 194 16.78 -3.26 -23.95
N PRO A 195 17.24 -4.14 -24.85
CA PRO A 195 16.46 -5.30 -25.30
C PRO A 195 15.96 -6.20 -24.16
N ASN A 196 16.76 -6.36 -23.12
CA ASN A 196 16.44 -7.17 -21.95
C ASN A 196 15.36 -6.53 -21.07
N ILE A 197 15.28 -5.19 -20.98
CA ILE A 197 14.21 -4.48 -20.28
C ILE A 197 12.92 -4.60 -21.08
N TYR A 198 13.01 -4.39 -22.40
CA TYR A 198 11.89 -4.55 -23.31
C TYR A 198 11.29 -5.96 -23.17
N GLU A 199 12.13 -7.01 -23.16
CA GLU A 199 11.67 -8.39 -23.03
C GLU A 199 10.94 -8.67 -21.71
N ILE A 200 11.40 -8.10 -20.59
CA ILE A 200 10.73 -8.24 -19.28
C ILE A 200 9.32 -7.65 -19.34
N LEU A 201 9.20 -6.41 -19.82
CA LEU A 201 7.92 -5.71 -19.94
C LEU A 201 7.00 -6.40 -20.95
N ASP A 202 7.59 -6.90 -22.04
CA ASP A 202 6.85 -7.57 -23.09
C ASP A 202 6.21 -8.87 -22.58
N LYS A 203 7.03 -9.78 -22.02
CA LYS A 203 6.56 -11.03 -21.42
C LYS A 203 5.65 -10.82 -20.23
N GLY A 204 5.90 -9.77 -19.45
CA GLY A 204 5.10 -9.43 -18.27
C GLY A 204 3.71 -8.91 -18.61
N GLY A 205 3.42 -8.61 -19.87
CA GLY A 205 2.09 -8.11 -20.26
C GLY A 205 1.88 -6.63 -19.90
N ALA A 206 2.95 -5.85 -19.71
CA ALA A 206 2.89 -4.43 -19.32
C ALA A 206 2.22 -3.55 -20.38
N THR A 207 1.52 -2.49 -19.98
CA THR A 207 0.93 -1.53 -20.91
C THR A 207 1.37 -0.11 -20.56
N ILE A 208 1.34 0.78 -21.55
CA ILE A 208 1.47 2.23 -21.32
C ILE A 208 0.18 2.89 -21.75
N ASN A 209 -0.40 3.71 -20.88
CA ASN A 209 -1.68 4.37 -21.10
C ASN A 209 -1.47 5.88 -20.99
N ILE A 210 -1.66 6.60 -22.09
CA ILE A 210 -1.51 8.05 -22.14
C ILE A 210 -2.91 8.66 -22.10
N ALA A 211 -3.17 9.52 -21.12
CA ALA A 211 -4.46 10.18 -20.93
C ALA A 211 -4.27 11.70 -20.80
N PRO A 212 -5.29 12.52 -21.12
CA PRO A 212 -5.23 13.94 -20.79
C PRO A 212 -5.02 14.13 -19.29
N ASN A 213 -5.76 13.37 -18.48
CA ASN A 213 -5.63 13.31 -17.03
C ASN A 213 -6.10 11.94 -16.48
N ILE A 214 -5.79 11.65 -15.21
CA ILE A 214 -6.25 10.43 -14.52
C ILE A 214 -7.79 10.30 -14.53
N THR A 215 -8.49 11.44 -14.46
CA THR A 215 -9.96 11.51 -14.42
C THR A 215 -10.64 11.08 -15.73
N ASP A 216 -9.94 11.14 -16.86
CA ASP A 216 -10.45 10.65 -18.15
C ASP A 216 -10.62 9.13 -18.13
N LYS A 217 -9.68 8.42 -17.49
CA LYS A 217 -9.80 6.98 -17.25
C LYS A 217 -10.73 6.69 -16.08
N TRP A 218 -10.54 7.37 -14.95
CA TRP A 218 -11.28 7.14 -13.71
C TRP A 218 -11.97 8.43 -13.22
N PRO A 219 -13.16 8.76 -13.73
CA PRO A 219 -13.96 9.93 -13.34
C PRO A 219 -14.13 10.10 -11.83
N ASP A 220 -14.28 8.99 -11.10
CA ASP A 220 -14.46 8.98 -9.65
C ASP A 220 -13.27 9.58 -8.89
N MET A 221 -12.11 9.66 -9.53
CA MET A 221 -10.96 10.34 -8.95
C MET A 221 -11.27 11.80 -8.65
N LEU A 222 -12.19 12.49 -9.33
CA LEU A 222 -12.60 13.87 -8.97
C LEU A 222 -13.08 14.03 -7.51
N ASN A 223 -13.52 12.92 -6.88
CA ASN A 223 -13.96 12.89 -5.49
C ASN A 223 -12.87 12.40 -4.53
N GLY A 224 -11.63 12.29 -5.01
CA GLY A 224 -10.48 11.76 -4.28
C GLY A 224 -10.08 12.64 -3.10
N LYS A 225 -9.49 12.00 -2.08
CA LYS A 225 -8.93 12.73 -0.95
C LYS A 225 -7.69 13.51 -1.41
N LEU A 226 -7.55 14.71 -0.87
CA LEU A 226 -6.32 15.48 -1.02
C LEU A 226 -5.20 14.85 -0.19
N ASP A 227 -3.97 14.98 -0.65
CA ASP A 227 -2.79 14.61 0.13
C ASP A 227 -2.50 15.63 1.24
N ALA A 228 -1.37 15.47 1.94
CA ALA A 228 -0.99 16.32 3.06
C ALA A 228 -0.75 17.79 2.65
N ASP A 229 -0.42 18.03 1.39
CA ASP A 229 -0.18 19.35 0.81
C ASP A 229 -1.44 19.93 0.14
N GLY A 230 -2.57 19.23 0.27
CA GLY A 230 -3.84 19.63 -0.31
C GLY A 230 -3.93 19.38 -1.81
N LEU A 231 -3.01 18.57 -2.38
CA LEU A 231 -2.98 18.25 -3.80
C LEU A 231 -3.85 17.03 -4.09
N HIS A 232 -4.46 17.06 -5.26
CA HIS A 232 -5.29 15.98 -5.75
C HIS A 232 -4.44 14.99 -6.56
N LEU A 233 -4.72 13.68 -6.50
CA LEU A 233 -4.03 12.66 -7.32
C LEU A 233 -4.02 13.01 -8.82
N ALA A 234 -5.04 13.73 -9.27
CA ALA A 234 -5.17 14.27 -10.63
C ALA A 234 -4.21 15.42 -10.96
N GLN A 235 -3.29 15.76 -10.07
CA GLN A 235 -2.19 16.68 -10.32
C GLN A 235 -0.87 15.94 -10.56
N ASP A 236 -0.86 14.62 -10.38
CA ASP A 236 0.28 13.79 -10.74
C ASP A 236 0.42 13.68 -12.26
N ILE A 237 1.65 13.50 -12.70
CA ILE A 237 2.03 13.29 -14.11
C ILE A 237 1.97 11.81 -14.50
N ALA A 238 2.18 10.88 -13.56
CA ALA A 238 2.29 9.47 -13.88
C ALA A 238 1.94 8.59 -12.69
N ARG A 239 1.55 7.34 -12.98
CA ARG A 239 1.34 6.28 -11.99
C ARG A 239 1.58 4.91 -12.62
N CYS A 240 2.12 3.98 -11.85
CA CYS A 240 2.11 2.56 -12.17
C CYS A 240 1.14 1.80 -11.27
N TYR A 241 0.26 1.00 -11.88
CA TYR A 241 -0.60 0.05 -11.20
C TYR A 241 -0.23 -1.34 -11.68
N ASP A 242 0.36 -2.14 -10.79
CA ASP A 242 0.94 -3.45 -11.12
C ASP A 242 2.00 -3.35 -12.23
N ARG A 243 1.62 -3.67 -13.47
CA ARG A 243 2.46 -3.61 -14.68
C ARG A 243 2.03 -2.53 -15.66
N ASP A 244 0.92 -1.86 -15.40
CA ASP A 244 0.32 -0.87 -16.29
C ASP A 244 0.77 0.52 -15.88
N VAL A 245 1.52 1.17 -16.78
CA VAL A 245 2.02 2.52 -16.60
C VAL A 245 1.03 3.52 -17.19
N TYR A 246 0.82 4.62 -16.49
CA TYR A 246 -0.05 5.72 -16.88
C TYR A 246 0.74 7.01 -16.93
N ILE A 247 0.56 7.76 -18.02
CA ILE A 247 1.06 9.12 -18.21
C ILE A 247 -0.14 10.05 -18.39
N TYR A 248 -0.15 11.15 -17.64
CA TYR A 248 -1.17 12.18 -17.64
C TYR A 248 -0.58 13.47 -18.20
N GLU A 249 -1.07 13.91 -19.35
CA GLU A 249 -0.49 15.05 -20.07
C GLU A 249 -0.64 16.38 -19.31
N ARG A 250 -1.72 16.52 -18.53
CA ARG A 250 -2.12 17.77 -17.89
C ARG A 250 -2.62 17.54 -16.47
N LYS A 251 -2.44 18.57 -15.64
CA LYS A 251 -2.98 18.61 -14.27
C LYS A 251 -4.45 18.99 -14.30
N LEU A 252 -5.21 18.48 -13.34
CA LEU A 252 -6.51 19.02 -13.01
C LEU A 252 -6.37 20.38 -12.31
N ILE A 253 -7.21 21.34 -12.66
CA ILE A 253 -7.40 22.56 -11.88
C ILE A 253 -8.15 22.18 -10.59
N PRO A 254 -7.62 22.48 -9.38
CA PRO A 254 -8.26 22.09 -8.12
C PRO A 254 -9.73 22.53 -8.04
N ASN A 255 -10.58 21.64 -7.51
CA ASN A 255 -12.03 21.85 -7.36
C ASN A 255 -12.78 22.12 -8.68
N SER A 256 -12.25 21.62 -9.80
CA SER A 256 -12.85 21.76 -11.13
C SER A 256 -12.83 20.42 -11.88
N THR A 257 -13.52 20.37 -13.01
CA THR A 257 -13.39 19.33 -14.04
C THR A 257 -12.59 19.83 -15.24
N GLN A 258 -11.84 20.91 -15.09
CA GLN A 258 -11.02 21.50 -16.14
C GLN A 258 -9.55 21.15 -15.91
N LEU A 259 -8.81 20.98 -17.00
CA LEU A 259 -7.36 20.77 -16.96
C LEU A 259 -6.61 22.09 -17.12
N SER A 260 -5.38 22.12 -16.64
CA SER A 260 -4.45 23.20 -16.94
C SER A 260 -4.11 23.25 -18.43
N ASP A 261 -3.87 24.46 -18.93
CA ASP A 261 -3.32 24.66 -20.28
C ASP A 261 -1.86 24.21 -20.38
N GLU A 262 -1.17 24.08 -19.24
CA GLU A 262 0.18 23.55 -19.14
C GLU A 262 0.21 22.05 -19.48
N VAL A 263 1.07 21.70 -20.44
CA VAL A 263 1.45 20.33 -20.80
C VAL A 263 2.84 20.07 -20.22
N TRP A 264 3.04 18.89 -19.65
CA TRP A 264 4.35 18.48 -19.18
C TRP A 264 5.36 18.41 -20.33
N ASP A 265 6.55 18.96 -20.12
CA ASP A 265 7.60 18.90 -21.12
C ASP A 265 8.13 17.46 -21.32
N ALA A 266 8.85 17.25 -22.42
CA ALA A 266 9.37 15.94 -22.78
C ALA A 266 10.37 15.38 -21.76
N ALA A 267 11.17 16.21 -21.09
CA ALA A 267 12.13 15.76 -20.08
C ALA A 267 11.41 15.31 -18.81
N SER A 268 10.43 16.09 -18.34
CA SER A 268 9.55 15.72 -17.22
C SER A 268 8.83 14.40 -17.50
N THR A 269 8.24 14.26 -18.70
CA THR A 269 7.57 13.03 -19.14
C THR A 269 8.53 11.85 -19.20
N THR A 270 9.75 12.06 -19.72
CA THR A 270 10.78 11.02 -19.80
C THR A 270 11.14 10.49 -18.42
N ASN A 271 11.48 11.38 -17.50
CA ASN A 271 11.92 11.04 -16.16
C ASN A 271 10.89 10.20 -15.41
N VAL A 272 9.62 10.64 -15.42
CA VAL A 272 8.57 9.91 -14.70
C VAL A 272 8.18 8.62 -15.42
N LEU A 273 8.19 8.58 -16.76
CA LEU A 273 7.90 7.35 -17.48
C LEU A 273 8.92 6.26 -17.12
N VAL A 274 10.22 6.57 -17.14
CA VAL A 274 11.22 5.55 -16.80
C VAL A 274 11.19 5.14 -15.32
N HIS A 275 10.82 6.05 -14.41
CA HIS A 275 10.55 5.71 -13.00
C HIS A 275 9.39 4.72 -12.89
N GLU A 276 8.24 5.03 -13.48
CA GLU A 276 7.06 4.15 -13.42
C GLU A 276 7.29 2.80 -14.14
N MET A 277 8.11 2.81 -15.20
CA MET A 277 8.57 1.58 -15.84
C MET A 277 9.48 0.75 -14.92
N GLY A 278 10.23 1.38 -14.03
CA GLY A 278 10.93 0.69 -12.94
C GLY A 278 9.96 -0.13 -12.09
N HIS A 279 8.83 0.46 -11.66
CA HIS A 279 7.79 -0.31 -10.95
C HIS A 279 7.21 -1.44 -11.80
N ALA A 280 6.95 -1.20 -13.09
CA ALA A 280 6.45 -2.25 -13.97
C ALA A 280 7.49 -3.38 -14.15
N VAL A 281 8.78 -3.07 -14.25
CA VAL A 281 9.87 -4.06 -14.32
C VAL A 281 9.94 -4.88 -13.03
N ASP A 282 9.81 -4.26 -11.85
CA ASP A 282 9.73 -4.98 -10.58
C ASP A 282 8.57 -5.97 -10.58
N TYR A 283 7.37 -5.50 -10.96
CA TYR A 283 6.18 -6.34 -11.04
C TYR A 283 6.35 -7.50 -12.02
N CYS A 284 6.77 -7.21 -13.26
CA CYS A 284 6.98 -8.21 -14.31
C CYS A 284 8.08 -9.22 -13.95
N SER A 285 8.97 -8.86 -13.02
CA SER A 285 10.04 -9.73 -12.50
C SER A 285 9.64 -10.49 -11.23
N GLY A 286 8.36 -10.48 -10.84
CA GLY A 286 7.84 -11.20 -9.67
C GLY A 286 7.94 -10.41 -8.36
N VAL A 287 8.04 -9.09 -8.41
CA VAL A 287 8.11 -8.18 -7.25
C VAL A 287 9.30 -8.53 -6.34
N PHE A 288 10.49 -8.62 -6.93
CA PHE A 288 11.71 -9.06 -6.22
C PHE A 288 12.11 -8.10 -5.11
N THR A 289 11.64 -6.84 -5.15
CA THR A 289 11.88 -5.85 -4.08
C THR A 289 11.23 -6.23 -2.74
N LYS A 290 10.31 -7.21 -2.72
CA LYS A 290 9.76 -7.82 -1.50
C LYS A 290 10.63 -8.96 -0.95
N SER A 291 11.63 -9.43 -1.68
CA SER A 291 12.49 -10.54 -1.23
C SER A 291 13.31 -10.13 -0.01
N ALA A 292 13.57 -11.08 0.89
CA ALA A 292 14.34 -10.85 2.10
C ALA A 292 15.75 -10.31 1.77
N ASP A 293 16.40 -10.89 0.76
CA ASP A 293 17.76 -10.50 0.35
C ASP A 293 17.80 -9.06 -0.19
N PHE A 294 16.80 -8.65 -0.98
CA PHE A 294 16.73 -7.28 -1.48
C PHE A 294 16.47 -6.28 -0.35
N LEU A 295 15.52 -6.59 0.54
CA LEU A 295 15.19 -5.74 1.68
C LEU A 295 16.38 -5.59 2.65
N ASP A 296 17.13 -6.65 2.88
CA ASP A 296 18.34 -6.63 3.72
C ASP A 296 19.45 -5.77 3.09
N MET A 297 19.71 -5.93 1.78
CA MET A 297 20.68 -5.10 1.04
C MET A 297 20.29 -3.62 1.08
N TYR A 298 19.03 -3.30 0.75
CA TYR A 298 18.48 -1.96 0.78
C TYR A 298 18.60 -1.34 2.19
N GLN A 299 18.17 -2.07 3.24
CA GLN A 299 18.19 -1.53 4.60
C GLN A 299 19.62 -1.28 5.09
N LYS A 300 20.56 -2.20 4.82
CA LYS A 300 21.98 -2.02 5.16
C LYS A 300 22.61 -0.80 4.49
N GLU A 301 22.14 -0.44 3.31
CA GLU A 301 22.59 0.77 2.62
C GLU A 301 21.98 2.02 3.25
N VAL A 302 20.66 2.03 3.48
CA VAL A 302 19.96 3.14 4.16
C VAL A 302 20.53 3.39 5.57
N ASP A 303 20.85 2.35 6.32
CA ASP A 303 21.39 2.46 7.68
C ASP A 303 22.73 3.22 7.73
N LYS A 304 23.53 3.12 6.66
CA LYS A 304 24.82 3.81 6.52
C LYS A 304 24.69 5.25 6.06
N MET A 305 23.53 5.66 5.55
CA MET A 305 23.34 7.03 5.06
C MET A 305 23.36 8.05 6.21
N PRO A 306 23.98 9.22 6.00
CA PRO A 306 23.87 10.34 6.94
C PRO A 306 22.40 10.75 7.20
N ALA A 307 22.14 11.34 8.36
CA ALA A 307 20.77 11.71 8.75
C ALA A 307 20.17 12.75 7.79
N GLU A 308 20.97 13.72 7.37
CA GLU A 308 20.58 14.76 6.41
C GLU A 308 20.21 14.19 5.03
N VAL A 309 20.92 13.14 4.59
CA VAL A 309 20.61 12.44 3.33
C VAL A 309 19.30 11.67 3.46
N LYS A 310 19.10 10.96 4.58
CA LYS A 310 17.85 10.24 4.85
C LYS A 310 16.65 11.17 4.91
N GLU A 311 16.80 12.35 5.51
CA GLU A 311 15.75 13.37 5.52
C GLU A 311 15.45 13.89 4.11
N ARG A 312 16.48 14.19 3.30
CA ARG A 312 16.32 14.62 1.91
C ARG A 312 15.65 13.56 1.03
N LEU A 313 15.98 12.30 1.27
CA LEU A 313 15.48 11.12 0.56
C LEU A 313 14.42 10.36 1.38
N TRP A 314 13.65 11.04 2.23
CA TRP A 314 12.77 10.38 3.21
C TRP A 314 11.78 9.40 2.56
N TYR A 315 11.37 9.68 1.32
CA TYR A 315 10.46 8.83 0.56
C TYR A 315 11.13 7.52 0.12
N TYR A 316 12.36 7.62 -0.38
CA TYR A 316 13.19 6.50 -0.86
C TYR A 316 13.88 5.73 0.27
N THR A 317 13.89 6.26 1.49
CA THR A 317 14.52 5.66 2.68
C THR A 317 13.51 5.12 3.70
N LYS A 318 12.23 5.05 3.33
CA LYS A 318 11.18 4.44 4.17
C LYS A 318 11.52 2.97 4.48
N PRO A 319 11.28 2.50 5.71
CA PRO A 319 11.58 1.13 6.07
C PRO A 319 10.78 0.12 5.25
N GLY A 320 11.42 -0.98 4.89
CA GLY A 320 10.81 -2.12 4.21
C GLY A 320 10.41 -1.85 2.75
N PHE A 321 9.43 -2.62 2.26
CA PHE A 321 9.02 -2.63 0.86
C PHE A 321 8.65 -1.25 0.30
N THR A 322 8.06 -0.37 1.11
CA THR A 322 7.63 0.96 0.66
C THR A 322 8.79 1.81 0.18
N GLY A 323 9.91 1.88 0.91
CA GLY A 323 11.08 2.63 0.44
C GLY A 323 11.88 1.85 -0.57
N ALA A 324 11.99 0.52 -0.40
CA ALA A 324 12.74 -0.35 -1.29
C ALA A 324 12.24 -0.31 -2.74
N LYS A 325 10.92 -0.31 -2.98
CA LYS A 325 10.34 -0.24 -4.33
C LYS A 325 10.59 1.11 -5.00
N GLU A 326 10.55 2.21 -4.23
CA GLU A 326 10.74 3.57 -4.72
C GLU A 326 12.22 3.82 -5.02
N ALA A 327 13.11 3.39 -4.13
CA ALA A 327 14.56 3.46 -4.33
C ALA A 327 14.97 2.64 -5.56
N PHE A 328 14.38 1.46 -5.77
CA PHE A 328 14.60 0.68 -6.98
C PHE A 328 14.15 1.43 -8.23
N ALA A 329 12.91 1.91 -8.28
CA ALA A 329 12.35 2.59 -9.45
C ALA A 329 13.16 3.85 -9.82
N GLU A 330 13.57 4.64 -8.83
CA GLU A 330 14.38 5.83 -9.05
C GLU A 330 15.82 5.50 -9.47
N THR A 331 16.42 4.46 -8.90
CA THR A 331 17.75 3.97 -9.31
C THR A 331 17.71 3.45 -10.75
N PHE A 332 16.67 2.71 -11.10
CA PHE A 332 16.41 2.23 -12.44
C PHE A 332 16.26 3.40 -13.42
N ALA A 333 15.45 4.41 -13.08
CA ALA A 333 15.29 5.63 -13.87
C ALA A 333 16.64 6.31 -14.14
N GLY A 334 17.46 6.50 -13.10
CA GLY A 334 18.77 7.12 -13.23
C GLY A 334 19.76 6.34 -14.10
N LEU A 335 19.69 5.00 -14.08
CA LEU A 335 20.48 4.14 -14.98
C LEU A 335 19.99 4.20 -16.43
N MET A 336 18.70 4.40 -16.63
CA MET A 336 18.07 4.60 -17.95
C MET A 336 18.26 6.03 -18.50
N GLY A 337 19.00 6.89 -17.81
CA GLY A 337 19.35 8.24 -18.24
C GLY A 337 18.41 9.34 -17.77
N ALA A 338 17.51 9.08 -16.82
CA ALA A 338 16.75 10.15 -16.16
C ALA A 338 17.67 11.02 -15.30
N HIS A 339 17.30 12.31 -15.21
CA HIS A 339 18.02 13.32 -14.45
C HIS A 339 17.04 14.21 -13.69
N GLY A 340 17.34 14.53 -12.45
CA GLY A 340 16.39 15.25 -11.60
C GLY A 340 16.90 15.43 -10.19
N LYS A 341 16.28 16.37 -9.46
CA LYS A 341 16.69 16.74 -8.09
C LYS A 341 16.70 15.56 -7.12
N ASP A 342 15.85 14.56 -7.34
CA ASP A 342 15.79 13.34 -6.52
C ASP A 342 16.59 12.22 -7.18
N THR A 343 16.45 12.01 -8.49
CA THR A 343 17.16 10.99 -9.27
C THR A 343 18.68 11.05 -9.08
N ASP A 344 19.26 12.25 -9.21
CA ASP A 344 20.71 12.43 -9.11
C ASP A 344 21.20 12.15 -7.67
N VAL A 345 20.42 12.55 -6.66
CA VAL A 345 20.74 12.32 -5.24
C VAL A 345 20.59 10.85 -4.87
N VAL A 346 19.57 10.15 -5.37
CA VAL A 346 19.43 8.70 -5.22
C VAL A 346 20.61 7.98 -5.86
N ARG A 347 20.99 8.36 -7.08
CA ARG A 347 22.13 7.76 -7.80
C ARG A 347 23.45 7.89 -7.04
N GLU A 348 23.65 8.98 -6.30
CA GLU A 348 24.84 9.23 -5.49
C GLU A 348 24.84 8.47 -4.16
N ASN A 349 23.66 8.28 -3.56
CA ASN A 349 23.52 7.76 -2.20
C ASN A 349 23.12 6.28 -2.11
N PHE A 350 22.76 5.64 -3.22
CA PHE A 350 22.47 4.20 -3.31
C PHE A 350 23.47 3.44 -4.21
N PRO A 351 24.81 3.51 -3.98
CA PRO A 351 25.79 2.87 -4.85
C PRO A 351 25.67 1.34 -4.91
N VAL A 352 25.37 0.64 -3.81
CA VAL A 352 25.23 -0.82 -3.76
C VAL A 352 23.98 -1.25 -4.53
N LEU A 353 22.83 -0.63 -4.25
CA LEU A 353 21.61 -0.88 -5.01
C LEU A 353 21.81 -0.57 -6.50
N ARG A 354 22.50 0.53 -6.84
CA ARG A 354 22.77 0.90 -8.24
C ARG A 354 23.59 -0.15 -8.98
N GLU A 355 24.69 -0.63 -8.39
CA GLU A 355 25.46 -1.71 -9.00
C GLU A 355 24.63 -3.00 -9.10
N TRP A 356 23.83 -3.32 -8.08
CA TRP A 356 22.95 -4.48 -8.12
C TRP A 356 21.93 -4.39 -9.27
N VAL A 357 21.30 -3.22 -9.47
CA VAL A 357 20.33 -3.01 -10.57
C VAL A 357 21.02 -3.10 -11.92
N ARG A 358 22.18 -2.46 -12.08
CA ARG A 358 23.00 -2.56 -13.29
C ARG A 358 23.37 -4.01 -13.61
N ASP A 359 23.79 -4.78 -12.62
CA ASP A 359 24.19 -6.17 -12.82
C ASP A 359 23.01 -7.09 -13.10
N ARG A 360 21.90 -6.91 -12.37
CA ARG A 360 20.67 -7.69 -12.51
C ARG A 360 20.03 -7.48 -13.88
N PHE A 361 19.97 -6.23 -14.33
CA PHE A 361 19.25 -5.82 -15.51
C PHE A 361 20.16 -5.40 -16.67
N LYS A 362 21.48 -5.50 -16.58
CA LYS A 362 22.40 -5.23 -17.71
C LYS A 362 22.15 -3.87 -18.39
N ILE A 363 21.90 -2.83 -17.60
CA ILE A 363 21.62 -1.45 -18.06
C ILE A 363 22.71 -0.46 -17.69
#